data_AF-A0A0A0L8Z2-F1
#
_entry.id   AF-A0A0A0L8Z2-F1
#
_cell.length_a   1.000
_cell.length_b   1.000
_cell.length_c   1.000
_cell.angle_alpha   90.00
_cell.angle_beta   90.00
_cell.angle_gamma   90.00
#
_symmetry.space_group_name_H-M   'P 1'
#
loop_
_entity.id
_entity.type
_entity.pdbx_description
1 polymer ?
#
loop_
_entity_poly.entity_id
_entity_poly.type
_entity_poly.pdbx_seq_one_letter_code
_entity_poly.pdbx_strand_id
1 'polypeptide(L)'
;MATIDGAVQNQPQQQQPLPAQQVVFAERLNQAVQQQLNLEALKNRATTLFKAISRILEDFDVYGRTNTTPKWQDILGQYSMVNLELFNIVDEIKKVSKAFVVHPKNVNAENSTILPVMLSSKLLPEMEVDDNSKREQLLLGMHNMPVSTQIEKLKTRIEMIGAACESAEKILAETRKAYCFGMRQGPAIAPTLDKAQAAKIQEQENLLRAAVNFGEGLRLPGEQRQITPTLPMHLIDVLNAGDGVQSFNETSGMYAKSTPLTSNNISSQGAVIQVR
;
A
#
# COMPACT_ATOMS: atom_id res chain seq x y z
N MET A 1 -31.30 -47.87 98.22
CA MET A 1 -31.69 -47.29 96.93
C MET A 1 -30.41 -46.97 96.17
N ALA A 2 -29.78 -47.96 95.54
CA ALA A 2 -28.50 -47.77 94.85
C ALA A 2 -28.15 -48.95 93.91
N THR A 3 -27.37 -48.59 92.88
CA THR A 3 -26.39 -49.35 92.07
C THR A 3 -26.77 -50.17 90.81
N ILE A 4 -26.23 -49.69 89.66
CA ILE A 4 -25.31 -50.31 88.66
C ILE A 4 -25.84 -50.98 87.34
N ASP A 5 -25.29 -50.45 86.22
CA ASP A 5 -24.83 -50.91 84.87
C ASP A 5 -25.41 -52.05 84.00
N GLY A 6 -25.24 -51.84 82.66
CA GLY A 6 -25.00 -52.83 81.59
C GLY A 6 -25.99 -52.73 80.40
N ALA A 7 -25.71 -52.13 79.22
CA ALA A 7 -24.73 -52.35 78.13
C ALA A 7 -25.28 -53.19 76.93
N VAL A 8 -24.90 -52.78 75.70
CA VAL A 8 -24.89 -53.52 74.39
C VAL A 8 -26.23 -53.47 73.58
N GLN A 9 -26.35 -53.15 72.27
CA GLN A 9 -25.49 -53.30 71.08
C GLN A 9 -25.89 -52.34 69.91
N ASN A 10 -24.89 -51.85 69.17
CA ASN A 10 -24.97 -51.06 67.93
C ASN A 10 -25.00 -51.97 66.67
N GLN A 11 -25.76 -51.58 65.64
CA GLN A 11 -25.55 -51.97 64.23
C GLN A 11 -25.44 -50.70 63.36
N PRO A 12 -24.41 -50.55 62.50
CA PRO A 12 -24.32 -49.43 61.57
C PRO A 12 -24.98 -49.76 60.22
N GLN A 13 -25.94 -48.92 59.80
CA GLN A 13 -26.47 -48.91 58.43
C GLN A 13 -25.52 -48.14 57.50
N GLN A 14 -25.27 -48.74 56.34
CA GLN A 14 -24.43 -48.27 55.24
C GLN A 14 -24.87 -46.90 54.71
N GLN A 15 -23.92 -45.98 54.53
CA GLN A 15 -24.05 -44.84 53.63
C GLN A 15 -23.03 -44.99 52.51
N GLN A 16 -23.53 -45.07 51.28
CA GLN A 16 -22.75 -45.06 50.05
C GLN A 16 -21.97 -43.74 49.91
N PRO A 17 -20.70 -43.76 49.50
CA PRO A 17 -20.02 -42.55 49.06
C PRO A 17 -20.62 -42.06 47.73
N LEU A 18 -21.07 -40.81 47.68
CA LEU A 18 -21.34 -40.12 46.42
C LEU A 18 -20.06 -40.09 45.56
N PRO A 19 -20.16 -40.13 44.21
CA PRO A 19 -19.01 -39.96 43.35
C PRO A 19 -18.37 -38.60 43.61
N ALA A 20 -17.08 -38.60 43.94
CA ALA A 20 -16.30 -37.37 44.05
C ALA A 20 -16.44 -36.60 42.73
N GLN A 21 -16.99 -35.38 42.80
CA GLN A 21 -16.89 -34.40 41.73
C GLN A 21 -15.40 -34.18 41.46
N GLN A 22 -14.89 -34.78 40.39
CA GLN A 22 -13.59 -34.44 39.85
C GLN A 22 -13.64 -32.96 39.48
N VAL A 23 -13.07 -32.13 40.35
CA VAL A 23 -12.78 -30.75 40.03
C VAL A 23 -11.75 -30.80 38.90
N VAL A 24 -12.21 -30.57 37.68
CA VAL A 24 -11.36 -30.50 36.50
C VAL A 24 -10.50 -29.24 36.67
N PHE A 25 -9.30 -29.40 37.21
CA PHE A 25 -8.32 -28.33 37.21
C PHE A 25 -8.03 -27.99 35.75
N ALA A 26 -8.43 -26.79 35.33
CA ALA A 26 -7.99 -26.24 34.06
C ALA A 26 -6.47 -26.16 34.09
N GLU A 27 -5.81 -27.03 33.32
CA GLU A 27 -4.36 -27.09 33.17
C GLU A 27 -3.90 -25.74 32.59
N ARG A 28 -3.51 -24.81 33.46
CA ARG A 28 -3.13 -23.45 33.05
C ARG A 28 -1.71 -23.48 32.49
N LEU A 29 -1.52 -22.87 31.33
CA LEU A 29 -0.19 -22.69 30.72
C LEU A 29 0.76 -21.99 31.71
N ASN A 30 2.03 -22.37 31.70
CA ASN A 30 3.08 -21.69 32.45
C ASN A 30 3.07 -20.18 32.09
N GLN A 31 3.15 -19.30 33.10
CA GLN A 31 3.09 -17.85 32.89
C GLN A 31 4.16 -17.33 31.92
N ALA A 32 5.36 -17.91 31.94
CA ALA A 32 6.44 -17.52 31.01
C ALA A 32 6.07 -17.86 29.55
N VAL A 33 5.47 -19.04 29.33
CA VAL A 33 4.98 -19.45 28.00
C VAL A 33 3.80 -18.59 27.56
N GLN A 34 2.91 -18.23 28.49
CA GLN A 34 1.76 -17.37 28.21
C GLN A 34 2.20 -15.95 27.80
N GLN A 35 3.21 -15.38 28.47
CA GLN A 35 3.80 -14.09 28.10
C GLN A 35 4.53 -14.16 26.76
N GLN A 36 5.25 -15.25 26.49
CA GLN A 36 5.96 -15.45 25.22
C GLN A 36 4.99 -15.59 24.03
N LEU A 37 3.89 -16.31 24.21
CA LEU A 37 2.89 -16.50 23.16
C LEU A 37 2.07 -15.23 22.89
N ASN A 38 1.87 -14.40 23.93
CA ASN A 38 1.08 -13.17 23.89
C ASN A 38 -0.30 -13.33 23.18
N LEU A 39 -0.96 -14.48 23.39
CA LEU A 39 -2.20 -14.83 22.68
C LEU A 39 -3.35 -13.86 22.94
N GLU A 40 -3.33 -13.19 24.10
CA GLU A 40 -4.37 -12.22 24.46
C GLU A 40 -4.27 -10.94 23.62
N ALA A 41 -3.06 -10.38 23.46
CA ALA A 41 -2.85 -9.26 22.56
C ALA A 41 -3.18 -9.63 21.12
N LEU A 42 -2.73 -10.83 20.67
CA LEU A 42 -3.02 -11.33 19.34
C LEU A 42 -4.52 -11.46 19.09
N LYS A 43 -5.26 -12.04 20.05
CA LYS A 43 -6.73 -12.15 20.00
C LYS A 43 -7.39 -10.77 19.92
N ASN A 44 -6.93 -9.81 20.72
CA ASN A 44 -7.48 -8.46 20.71
C ASN A 44 -7.26 -7.79 19.35
N ARG A 45 -6.07 -7.89 18.77
CA ARG A 45 -5.79 -7.38 17.41
C ARG A 45 -6.62 -8.07 16.35
N ALA A 46 -6.71 -9.40 16.36
CA ALA A 46 -7.54 -10.15 15.43
C ALA A 46 -9.02 -9.75 15.52
N THR A 47 -9.51 -9.49 16.74
CA THR A 47 -10.87 -8.97 16.98
C THR A 47 -11.05 -7.56 16.42
N THR A 48 -10.06 -6.69 16.61
CA THR A 48 -10.06 -5.33 16.03
C THR A 48 -10.06 -5.36 14.51
N LEU A 49 -9.22 -6.20 13.91
CA LEU A 49 -9.17 -6.41 12.46
C LEU A 49 -10.51 -6.92 11.93
N PHE A 50 -11.10 -7.93 12.58
CA PHE A 50 -12.42 -8.44 12.24
C PHE A 50 -13.47 -7.33 12.26
N LYS A 51 -13.54 -6.53 13.33
CA LYS A 51 -14.47 -5.39 13.43
C LYS A 51 -14.23 -4.34 12.33
N ALA A 52 -12.98 -4.06 11.99
CA ALA A 52 -12.65 -3.11 10.94
C ALA A 52 -13.12 -3.62 9.56
N ILE A 53 -12.89 -4.89 9.25
CA ILE A 53 -13.37 -5.52 8.01
C ILE A 53 -14.90 -5.55 7.95
N SER A 54 -15.57 -5.97 9.03
CA SER A 54 -17.02 -5.99 9.09
C SER A 54 -17.62 -4.61 8.83
N ARG A 55 -17.05 -3.56 9.42
CA ARG A 55 -17.48 -2.18 9.17
C ARG A 55 -17.31 -1.77 7.71
N ILE A 56 -16.21 -2.13 7.06
CA ILE A 56 -15.99 -1.84 5.62
C ILE A 56 -17.06 -2.52 4.77
N LEU A 57 -17.39 -3.78 5.08
CA LEU A 57 -18.43 -4.52 4.37
C LEU A 57 -19.82 -3.90 4.57
N GLU A 58 -20.14 -3.49 5.79
CA GLU A 58 -21.38 -2.76 6.11
C GLU A 58 -21.46 -1.42 5.36
N ASP A 59 -20.38 -0.64 5.34
CA ASP A 59 -20.29 0.62 4.60
C ASP A 59 -20.51 0.38 3.09
N PHE A 60 -19.91 -0.66 2.50
CA PHE A 60 -20.14 -1.02 1.09
C PHE A 60 -21.58 -1.44 0.80
N ASP A 61 -22.22 -2.19 1.70
CA ASP A 61 -23.62 -2.55 1.57
C ASP A 61 -24.53 -1.30 1.66
N VAL A 62 -24.20 -0.34 2.53
CA VAL A 62 -24.88 0.96 2.56
C VAL A 62 -24.71 1.70 1.24
N TYR A 63 -23.47 1.86 0.74
CA TYR A 63 -23.21 2.55 -0.52
C TYR A 63 -23.96 1.94 -1.70
N GLY A 64 -24.02 0.60 -1.75
CA GLY A 64 -24.80 -0.13 -2.76
C GLY A 64 -26.30 0.15 -2.66
N ARG A 65 -26.86 0.19 -1.45
CA ARG A 65 -28.29 0.45 -1.22
C ARG A 65 -28.70 1.90 -1.47
N THR A 66 -27.87 2.86 -1.07
CA THR A 66 -28.15 4.30 -1.24
C THR A 66 -27.70 4.83 -2.60
N ASN A 67 -27.05 4.00 -3.42
CA ASN A 67 -26.46 4.38 -4.71
C ASN A 67 -25.54 5.60 -4.59
N THR A 68 -24.80 5.66 -3.49
CA THR A 68 -23.87 6.76 -3.17
C THR A 68 -22.45 6.30 -3.40
N THR A 69 -21.67 7.09 -4.13
CA THR A 69 -20.26 6.79 -4.37
C THR A 69 -19.43 7.16 -3.14
N PRO A 70 -18.64 6.22 -2.57
CA PRO A 70 -17.76 6.53 -1.45
C PRO A 70 -16.65 7.49 -1.88
N LYS A 71 -16.18 8.32 -0.95
CA LYS A 71 -14.97 9.12 -1.19
C LYS A 71 -13.76 8.21 -1.13
N TRP A 72 -12.92 8.27 -2.15
CA TRP A 72 -11.73 7.43 -2.25
C TRP A 72 -10.77 7.58 -1.06
N GLN A 73 -10.64 8.79 -0.51
CA GLN A 73 -9.80 9.04 0.67
C GLN A 73 -10.30 8.28 1.92
N ASP A 74 -11.63 8.18 2.09
CA ASP A 74 -12.22 7.47 3.23
C ASP A 74 -11.95 5.96 3.10
N ILE A 75 -12.11 5.42 1.89
CA ILE A 75 -11.79 4.01 1.58
C ILE A 75 -10.31 3.73 1.83
N LEU A 76 -9.39 4.55 1.30
CA LEU A 76 -7.96 4.39 1.53
C LEU A 76 -7.59 4.45 3.02
N GLY A 77 -8.24 5.32 3.80
CA GLY A 77 -8.05 5.41 5.25
C GLY A 77 -8.45 4.12 5.95
N GLN A 78 -9.59 3.53 5.57
CA GLN A 78 -10.06 2.25 6.11
C GLN A 78 -9.09 1.11 5.79
N TYR A 79 -8.63 1.01 4.54
CA TYR A 79 -7.66 -0.01 4.12
C TYR A 79 -6.29 0.16 4.78
N SER A 80 -5.88 1.40 5.08
CA SER A 80 -4.64 1.66 5.82
C SER A 80 -4.69 1.09 7.24
N MET A 81 -5.84 1.19 7.91
CA MET A 81 -6.05 0.58 9.24
C MET A 81 -5.98 -0.95 9.18
N VAL A 82 -6.64 -1.56 8.18
CA VAL A 82 -6.59 -3.01 7.94
C VAL A 82 -5.15 -3.48 7.71
N ASN A 83 -4.40 -2.77 6.88
CA ASN A 83 -3.00 -3.09 6.58
C ASN A 83 -2.12 -3.04 7.84
N LEU A 84 -2.29 -2.02 8.69
CA LEU A 84 -1.52 -1.88 9.92
C LEU A 84 -1.81 -3.00 10.92
N GLU A 85 -3.08 -3.33 11.13
CA GLU A 85 -3.46 -4.42 12.03
C GLU A 85 -2.97 -5.78 11.52
N LEU A 86 -3.12 -6.04 10.21
CA LEU A 86 -2.61 -7.25 9.59
C LEU A 86 -1.09 -7.37 9.74
N PHE A 87 -0.35 -6.28 9.51
CA PHE A 87 1.10 -6.26 9.67
C PHE A 87 1.50 -6.62 11.11
N ASN A 88 0.87 -6.01 12.10
CA ASN A 88 1.15 -6.26 13.51
C ASN A 88 0.86 -7.72 13.90
N ILE A 89 -0.27 -8.26 13.46
CA ILE A 89 -0.66 -9.66 13.70
C ILE A 89 0.38 -10.62 13.11
N VAL A 90 0.79 -10.39 11.86
CA VAL A 90 1.77 -11.23 11.17
C VAL A 90 3.13 -11.18 11.88
N ASP A 91 3.58 -10.01 12.33
CA ASP A 91 4.83 -9.86 13.07
C ASP A 91 4.81 -10.60 14.42
N GLU A 92 3.69 -10.51 15.16
CA GLU A 92 3.51 -11.22 16.44
C GLU A 92 3.46 -12.75 16.22
N ILE A 93 2.70 -13.25 15.24
CA ILE A 93 2.59 -14.69 14.95
C ILE A 93 3.92 -15.28 14.48
N LYS A 94 4.69 -14.55 13.65
CA LYS A 94 5.98 -15.04 13.14
C LYS A 94 6.95 -15.42 14.26
N LYS A 95 6.92 -14.73 15.39
CA LYS A 95 7.80 -14.98 16.55
C LYS A 95 7.50 -16.31 17.24
N VAL A 96 6.26 -16.80 17.15
CA VAL A 96 5.78 -17.96 17.93
C VAL A 96 5.43 -19.17 17.05
N SER A 97 5.09 -18.95 15.79
CA SER A 97 4.59 -20.00 14.86
C SER A 97 5.55 -21.16 14.60
N LYS A 98 6.87 -20.97 14.75
CA LYS A 98 7.87 -22.04 14.59
C LYS A 98 8.18 -22.80 15.88
N ALA A 99 7.86 -22.22 17.03
CA ALA A 99 8.25 -22.75 18.34
C ALA A 99 7.14 -23.56 19.02
N PHE A 100 5.89 -23.36 18.61
CA PHE A 100 4.73 -23.94 19.29
C PHE A 100 3.80 -24.64 18.30
N VAL A 101 3.19 -25.74 18.77
CA VAL A 101 2.16 -26.49 18.05
C VAL A 101 0.90 -26.49 18.90
N VAL A 102 -0.26 -26.31 18.25
CA VAL A 102 -1.57 -26.35 18.91
C VAL A 102 -2.13 -27.77 18.77
N HIS A 103 -2.49 -28.38 19.90
CA HIS A 103 -3.13 -29.70 19.93
C HIS A 103 -4.38 -29.67 20.85
N PRO A 104 -5.58 -29.97 20.33
CA PRO A 104 -6.81 -30.02 21.13
C PRO A 104 -6.77 -31.19 22.13
N LYS A 105 -6.98 -30.92 23.42
CA LYS A 105 -7.07 -31.97 24.46
C LYS A 105 -8.51 -32.37 24.80
N ASN A 106 -9.36 -31.39 25.13
CA ASN A 106 -10.73 -31.61 25.59
C ASN A 106 -11.70 -30.83 24.71
N VAL A 107 -12.50 -31.54 23.93
CA VAL A 107 -13.40 -30.96 22.93
C VAL A 107 -14.77 -31.62 23.08
N ASN A 108 -15.84 -30.83 23.09
CA ASN A 108 -17.19 -31.37 23.09
C ASN A 108 -17.56 -31.92 21.69
N ALA A 109 -18.60 -32.76 21.60
CA ALA A 109 -18.98 -33.41 20.35
C ALA A 109 -19.34 -32.41 19.23
N GLU A 110 -19.96 -31.28 19.58
CA GLU A 110 -20.33 -30.22 18.65
C GLU A 110 -19.08 -29.56 18.03
N ASN A 111 -18.15 -29.08 18.87
CA ASN A 111 -16.93 -28.43 18.41
C ASN A 111 -15.98 -29.40 17.71
N SER A 112 -16.02 -30.69 18.04
CA SER A 112 -15.17 -31.70 17.41
C SER A 112 -15.37 -31.78 15.89
N THR A 113 -16.58 -31.47 15.41
CA THR A 113 -16.88 -31.52 13.96
C THR A 113 -16.26 -30.35 13.20
N ILE A 114 -16.15 -29.17 13.81
CA ILE A 114 -15.62 -27.96 13.18
C ILE A 114 -14.11 -27.78 13.39
N LEU A 115 -13.52 -28.46 14.38
CA LEU A 115 -12.09 -28.35 14.70
C LEU A 115 -11.13 -28.52 13.51
N PRO A 116 -11.31 -29.51 12.61
CA PRO A 116 -10.43 -29.65 11.45
C PRO A 116 -10.41 -28.40 10.56
N VAL A 117 -11.55 -27.70 10.45
CA VAL A 117 -11.67 -26.44 9.70
C VAL A 117 -10.99 -25.31 10.47
N MET A 118 -11.23 -25.19 11.78
CA MET A 118 -10.64 -24.14 12.62
C MET A 118 -9.11 -24.20 12.71
N LEU A 119 -8.54 -25.40 12.65
CA LEU A 119 -7.10 -25.64 12.74
C LEU A 119 -6.45 -25.89 11.38
N SER A 120 -7.20 -25.77 10.30
CA SER A 120 -6.67 -25.95 8.95
C SER A 120 -5.59 -24.91 8.69
N SER A 121 -4.39 -25.39 8.37
CA SER A 121 -3.28 -24.57 7.87
C SER A 121 -3.20 -24.60 6.34
N LYS A 122 -4.16 -25.25 5.66
CA LYS A 122 -4.19 -25.35 4.20
C LYS A 122 -4.52 -23.98 3.62
N LEU A 123 -3.79 -23.59 2.59
CA LEU A 123 -4.05 -22.36 1.84
C LEU A 123 -5.42 -22.43 1.14
N LEU A 124 -6.00 -21.26 0.90
CA LEU A 124 -7.20 -21.17 0.07
C LEU A 124 -6.86 -21.50 -1.39
N PRO A 125 -7.79 -22.10 -2.17
CA PRO A 125 -7.51 -22.55 -3.54
C PRO A 125 -6.90 -21.46 -4.44
N GLU A 126 -7.40 -20.23 -4.35
CA GLU A 126 -6.89 -19.09 -5.10
C GLU A 126 -5.45 -18.71 -4.70
N MET A 127 -5.10 -18.87 -3.43
CA MET A 127 -3.73 -18.66 -2.94
C MET A 127 -2.80 -19.81 -3.36
N GLU A 128 -3.29 -21.05 -3.37
CA GLU A 128 -2.52 -22.20 -3.87
C GLU A 128 -2.18 -22.06 -5.36
N VAL A 129 -3.12 -21.54 -6.16
CA VAL A 129 -2.89 -21.28 -7.59
C VAL A 129 -1.85 -20.17 -7.79
N ASP A 130 -1.96 -19.07 -7.05
CA ASP A 130 -1.00 -17.96 -7.12
C ASP A 130 0.41 -18.37 -6.66
N ASP A 131 0.53 -19.12 -5.56
CA ASP A 131 1.82 -19.64 -5.07
C ASP A 131 2.48 -20.56 -6.11
N ASN A 132 1.70 -21.46 -6.72
CA ASN A 132 2.19 -22.35 -7.77
C ASN A 132 2.60 -21.58 -9.03
N SER A 133 1.83 -20.58 -9.45
CA SER A 133 2.17 -19.74 -10.61
C SER A 133 3.48 -18.98 -10.38
N LYS A 134 3.65 -18.38 -9.20
CA LYS A 134 4.88 -17.65 -8.83
C LYS A 134 6.07 -18.60 -8.75
N ARG A 135 5.89 -19.80 -8.20
CA ARG A 135 6.93 -20.83 -8.17
C ARG A 135 7.34 -21.27 -9.58
N GLU A 136 6.39 -21.46 -10.48
CA GLU A 136 6.68 -21.81 -11.88
C GLU A 136 7.43 -20.67 -12.60
N GLN A 137 6.99 -19.43 -12.43
CA GLN A 137 7.69 -18.25 -12.97
C GLN A 137 9.12 -18.12 -12.42
N LEU A 138 9.32 -18.38 -11.12
CA LEU A 138 10.64 -18.33 -10.50
C LEU A 138 11.59 -19.40 -11.07
N LEU A 139 11.05 -20.58 -11.37
CA LEU A 139 11.80 -21.71 -11.90
C LEU A 139 11.94 -21.69 -13.43
N LEU A 140 11.30 -20.72 -14.10
CA LEU A 140 11.41 -20.55 -15.54
C LEU A 140 12.87 -20.36 -15.94
N GLY A 141 13.37 -21.20 -16.86
CA GLY A 141 14.77 -21.20 -17.27
C GLY A 141 15.75 -21.83 -16.25
N MET A 142 15.24 -22.37 -15.14
CA MET A 142 16.04 -23.05 -14.11
C MET A 142 15.61 -24.51 -13.86
N HIS A 143 14.43 -24.91 -14.34
CA HIS A 143 13.86 -26.26 -14.16
C HIS A 143 14.80 -27.41 -14.53
N ASN A 144 15.59 -27.24 -15.60
CA ASN A 144 16.47 -28.30 -16.12
C ASN A 144 17.82 -28.42 -15.39
N MET A 145 18.09 -27.59 -14.38
CA MET A 145 19.34 -27.62 -13.63
C MET A 145 19.22 -28.47 -12.36
N PRO A 146 20.32 -29.01 -11.82
CA PRO A 146 20.30 -29.64 -10.50
C PRO A 146 19.78 -28.70 -9.42
N VAL A 147 19.04 -29.23 -8.44
CA VAL A 147 18.41 -28.45 -7.36
C VAL A 147 19.44 -27.62 -6.59
N SER A 148 20.66 -28.13 -6.38
CA SER A 148 21.76 -27.39 -5.76
C SER A 148 22.11 -26.11 -6.53
N THR A 149 22.25 -26.20 -7.85
CA THR A 149 22.53 -25.06 -8.74
C THR A 149 21.35 -24.09 -8.79
N GLN A 150 20.11 -24.58 -8.70
CA GLN A 150 18.93 -23.72 -8.61
C GLN A 150 18.97 -22.88 -7.31
N ILE A 151 19.26 -23.52 -6.17
CA ILE A 151 19.37 -22.86 -4.86
C ILE A 151 20.46 -21.79 -4.89
N GLU A 152 21.64 -22.11 -5.43
CA GLU A 152 22.76 -21.17 -5.50
C GLU A 152 22.42 -19.94 -6.34
N LYS A 153 21.88 -20.13 -7.56
CA LYS A 153 21.43 -19.02 -8.41
C LYS A 153 20.36 -18.15 -7.74
N LEU A 154 19.41 -18.77 -7.03
CA LEU A 154 18.38 -18.03 -6.30
C LEU A 154 18.99 -17.22 -5.14
N LYS A 155 19.93 -17.79 -4.39
CA LYS A 155 20.65 -17.06 -3.32
C LYS A 155 21.39 -15.86 -3.87
N THR A 156 22.18 -16.03 -4.93
CA THR A 156 22.89 -14.91 -5.57
C THR A 156 21.94 -13.81 -6.04
N ARG A 157 20.79 -14.20 -6.63
CA ARG A 157 19.78 -13.23 -7.06
C ARG A 157 19.15 -12.48 -5.88
N ILE A 158 18.86 -13.16 -4.77
CA ILE A 158 18.33 -12.56 -3.54
C ILE A 158 19.35 -11.56 -2.97
N GLU A 159 20.62 -11.94 -2.87
CA GLU A 159 21.69 -11.08 -2.36
C GLU A 159 21.86 -9.81 -3.22
N MET A 160 21.87 -9.97 -4.55
CA MET A 160 21.97 -8.84 -5.48
C MET A 160 20.79 -7.88 -5.35
N ILE A 161 19.55 -8.40 -5.25
CA ILE A 161 18.36 -7.57 -5.06
C ILE A 161 18.42 -6.88 -3.69
N GLY A 162 18.80 -7.60 -2.63
CA GLY A 162 18.95 -7.04 -1.28
C GLY A 162 19.93 -5.88 -1.24
N ALA A 163 21.13 -6.06 -1.81
CA ALA A 163 22.15 -5.01 -1.90
C ALA A 163 21.65 -3.78 -2.69
N ALA A 164 20.91 -3.99 -3.78
CA ALA A 164 20.31 -2.90 -4.54
C ALA A 164 19.25 -2.13 -3.74
N CYS A 165 18.40 -2.84 -2.99
CA CYS A 165 17.39 -2.22 -2.11
C CYS A 165 18.04 -1.42 -0.97
N GLU A 166 19.05 -1.97 -0.29
CA GLU A 166 19.79 -1.25 0.77
C GLU A 166 20.50 -0.01 0.23
N SER A 167 21.11 -0.11 -0.96
CA SER A 167 21.73 1.03 -1.63
C SER A 167 20.72 2.11 -1.97
N ALA A 168 19.56 1.73 -2.51
CA ALA A 168 18.48 2.66 -2.83
C ALA A 168 17.94 3.36 -1.58
N GLU A 169 17.74 2.63 -0.47
CA GLU A 169 17.31 3.20 0.80
C GLU A 169 18.31 4.23 1.32
N LYS A 170 19.61 3.91 1.27
CA LYS A 170 20.69 4.83 1.67
C LYS A 170 20.66 6.12 0.83
N ILE A 171 20.59 6.00 -0.50
CA ILE A 171 20.55 7.16 -1.41
C ILE A 171 19.31 8.01 -1.14
N LEU A 172 18.14 7.39 -0.94
CA LEU A 172 16.91 8.11 -0.60
C LEU A 172 17.02 8.86 0.73
N ALA A 173 17.62 8.24 1.76
CA ALA A 173 17.84 8.87 3.05
C ALA A 173 18.81 10.06 2.95
N GLU A 174 19.94 9.90 2.24
CA GLU A 174 20.92 10.96 1.98
C GLU A 174 20.29 12.12 1.20
N THR A 175 19.49 11.80 0.18
CA THR A 175 18.76 12.78 -0.63
C THR A 175 17.76 13.55 0.23
N ARG A 176 16.95 12.86 1.05
CA ARG A 176 16.01 13.51 1.97
C ARG A 176 16.72 14.46 2.95
N LYS A 177 17.90 14.07 3.42
CA LYS A 177 18.76 14.91 4.27
C LYS A 177 19.30 16.12 3.51
N ALA A 178 19.80 15.93 2.29
CA ALA A 178 20.33 16.99 1.44
C ALA A 178 19.28 18.06 1.09
N TYR A 179 18.04 17.64 0.85
CA TYR A 179 16.91 18.53 0.59
C TYR A 179 16.13 18.92 1.85
N CYS A 180 16.68 18.72 3.05
CA CYS A 180 16.09 19.10 4.34
C CYS A 180 14.60 18.72 4.53
N PHE A 181 14.10 17.65 3.89
CA PHE A 181 12.69 17.22 3.99
C PHE A 181 12.28 16.75 5.40
N GLY A 182 13.23 16.68 6.34
CA GLY A 182 13.01 16.33 7.75
C GLY A 182 12.98 17.51 8.73
N MET A 183 13.25 18.74 8.28
CA MET A 183 13.15 19.93 9.15
C MET A 183 11.76 20.54 9.01
N ARG A 184 11.05 20.76 10.13
CA ARG A 184 9.73 21.43 10.19
C ARG A 184 9.74 22.86 9.62
N GLN A 185 10.91 23.41 9.35
CA GLN A 185 11.07 24.59 8.51
C GLN A 185 11.81 24.14 7.26
N GLY A 186 11.08 24.13 6.14
CA GLY A 186 11.62 23.70 4.86
C GLY A 186 12.86 24.49 4.48
N PRO A 187 13.75 23.92 3.66
CA PRO A 187 14.91 24.66 3.18
C PRO A 187 14.46 25.82 2.30
N ALA A 188 15.11 26.98 2.46
CA ALA A 188 15.02 28.08 1.51
C ALA A 188 15.75 27.68 0.21
N ILE A 189 15.16 26.80 -0.58
CA ILE A 189 15.63 26.45 -1.93
C ILE A 189 14.75 27.15 -2.95
N ALA A 190 14.74 28.46 -2.90
CA ALA A 190 14.83 29.20 -4.14
C ALA A 190 16.28 29.68 -4.20
N PRO A 191 16.98 29.66 -5.35
CA PRO A 191 18.08 30.58 -5.51
C PRO A 191 17.51 31.95 -5.11
N THR A 192 18.10 32.61 -4.12
CA THR A 192 17.66 33.95 -3.74
C THR A 192 17.93 34.82 -4.97
N LEU A 193 16.93 34.92 -5.84
CA LEU A 193 16.95 35.83 -6.96
C LEU A 193 17.20 37.19 -6.32
N ASP A 194 18.34 37.79 -6.67
CA ASP A 194 18.74 39.06 -6.09
C ASP A 194 17.55 40.01 -6.16
N LYS A 195 17.27 40.76 -5.07
CA LYS A 195 16.06 41.60 -4.99
C LYS A 195 15.96 42.55 -6.18
N ALA A 196 17.10 42.97 -6.74
CA ALA A 196 17.16 43.77 -7.95
C ALA A 196 16.73 43.01 -9.21
N GLN A 197 17.13 41.73 -9.36
CA GLN A 197 16.68 40.89 -10.46
C GLN A 197 15.19 40.52 -10.33
N ALA A 198 14.71 40.23 -9.12
CA ALA A 198 13.30 39.96 -8.85
C ALA A 198 12.43 41.20 -9.17
N ALA A 199 12.87 42.39 -8.78
CA ALA A 199 12.18 43.64 -9.10
C ALA A 199 12.14 43.90 -10.62
N LYS A 200 13.23 43.61 -11.33
CA LYS A 200 13.32 43.79 -12.79
C LYS A 200 12.40 42.83 -13.55
N ILE A 201 12.29 41.58 -13.09
CA ILE A 201 11.35 40.61 -13.67
C ILE A 201 9.90 41.04 -13.41
N GLN A 202 9.58 41.49 -12.19
CA GLN A 202 8.24 41.96 -11.85
C GLN A 202 7.83 43.20 -12.67
N GLU A 203 8.77 44.11 -12.92
CA GLU A 203 8.55 45.28 -13.77
C GLU A 203 8.28 44.88 -15.23
N GLN A 204 9.07 43.95 -15.77
CA GLN A 204 8.86 43.40 -17.12
C GLN A 204 7.53 42.66 -17.24
N GLU A 205 7.13 41.90 -16.22
CA GLU A 205 5.84 41.20 -16.21
C GLU A 205 4.66 42.17 -16.13
N ASN A 206 4.78 43.25 -15.37
CA ASN A 206 3.77 44.32 -15.32
C ASN A 206 3.65 45.05 -16.67
N LEU A 207 4.77 45.35 -17.34
CA LEU A 207 4.80 45.92 -18.68
C LEU A 207 4.15 44.98 -19.71
N LEU A 208 4.45 43.69 -19.66
CA LEU A 208 3.83 42.67 -20.52
C LEU A 208 2.33 42.57 -20.26
N ARG A 209 1.89 42.58 -18.99
CA ARG A 209 0.47 42.60 -18.65
C ARG A 209 -0.22 43.86 -19.15
N ALA A 210 0.42 45.02 -19.05
CA ALA A 210 -0.14 46.27 -19.55
C ALA A 210 -0.27 46.26 -21.08
N ALA A 211 0.77 45.78 -21.78
CA ALA A 211 0.75 45.64 -23.24
C ALA A 211 -0.30 44.62 -23.73
N VAL A 212 -0.46 43.49 -23.05
CA VAL A 212 -1.43 42.44 -23.42
C VAL A 212 -2.88 42.88 -23.12
N ASN A 213 -3.13 43.50 -21.97
CA ASN A 213 -4.50 43.84 -21.57
C ASN A 213 -4.98 45.18 -22.13
N PHE A 214 -4.09 46.14 -22.32
CA PHE A 214 -4.46 47.52 -22.68
C PHE A 214 -3.81 48.00 -24.00
N GLY A 215 -2.92 47.20 -24.61
CA GLY A 215 -2.25 47.54 -25.87
C GLY A 215 -1.25 48.70 -25.74
N GLU A 216 -0.88 49.06 -24.51
CA GLU A 216 0.03 50.17 -24.21
C GLU A 216 1.48 49.75 -24.57
N GLY A 217 2.15 50.52 -25.43
CA GLY A 217 3.48 50.17 -25.98
C GLY A 217 3.47 49.43 -27.33
N LEU A 218 2.31 48.92 -27.79
CA LEU A 218 2.14 48.33 -29.14
C LEU A 218 1.59 49.32 -30.18
N ARG A 219 1.13 50.49 -29.74
CA ARG A 219 0.64 51.55 -30.63
C ARG A 219 1.79 52.48 -31.03
N LEU A 220 2.40 52.20 -32.19
CA LEU A 220 3.30 53.13 -32.86
C LEU A 220 2.50 54.36 -33.36
N PRO A 221 2.95 55.60 -33.09
CA PRO A 221 2.42 56.80 -33.76
C PRO A 221 2.54 56.63 -35.29
N GLY A 222 1.53 57.07 -36.03
CA GLY A 222 1.35 56.77 -37.46
C GLY A 222 2.51 57.15 -38.39
N GLU A 223 3.46 57.98 -37.94
CA GLU A 223 4.60 58.44 -38.74
C GLU A 223 5.82 57.48 -38.75
N GLN A 224 5.78 56.37 -38.00
CA GLN A 224 6.92 55.44 -37.89
C GLN A 224 6.62 54.01 -38.35
N ARG A 225 5.74 53.84 -39.34
CA ARG A 225 5.58 52.56 -40.05
C ARG A 225 6.70 52.37 -41.08
N GLN A 226 7.85 51.84 -40.66
CA GLN A 226 8.78 51.19 -41.58
C GLN A 226 8.29 49.77 -41.87
N ILE A 227 7.98 49.50 -43.13
CA ILE A 227 7.68 48.13 -43.61
C ILE A 227 8.98 47.34 -43.52
N THR A 228 9.08 46.44 -42.53
CA THR A 228 10.17 45.45 -42.48
C THR A 228 9.85 44.38 -43.53
N PRO A 229 10.69 44.17 -44.56
CA PRO A 229 10.31 43.34 -45.71
C PRO A 229 10.49 41.84 -45.46
N THR A 230 10.87 41.39 -44.27
CA THR A 230 11.15 39.96 -44.03
C THR A 230 10.71 39.51 -42.64
N LEU A 231 9.90 38.44 -42.62
CA LEU A 231 9.54 37.72 -41.40
C LEU A 231 10.77 36.96 -40.85
N PRO A 232 10.90 36.85 -39.51
CA PRO A 232 11.88 35.98 -38.88
C PRO A 232 11.80 34.54 -39.41
N MET A 233 12.95 33.91 -39.67
CA MET A 233 13.07 32.60 -40.33
C MET A 233 12.23 31.47 -39.71
N HIS A 234 11.93 31.52 -38.42
CA HIS A 234 11.12 30.51 -37.72
C HIS A 234 9.61 30.69 -37.89
N LEU A 235 9.16 31.79 -38.50
CA LEU A 235 7.74 32.10 -38.74
C LEU A 235 7.33 31.90 -40.21
N ILE A 236 8.29 31.63 -41.10
CA ILE A 236 8.06 31.41 -42.53
C ILE A 236 7.24 30.13 -42.77
N ASP A 237 7.43 29.08 -41.97
CA ASP A 237 6.74 27.80 -42.16
C ASP A 237 5.31 27.79 -41.61
N VAL A 238 4.94 28.72 -40.73
CA VAL A 238 3.63 28.77 -40.08
C VAL A 238 2.58 29.50 -40.94
N LEU A 239 3.02 30.41 -41.83
CA LEU A 239 2.13 31.26 -42.61
C LEU A 239 1.90 30.79 -44.05
N ASN A 240 2.68 29.83 -44.55
CA ASN A 240 2.54 29.32 -45.92
C ASN A 240 1.44 28.24 -46.09
N ALA A 241 0.65 27.98 -45.04
CA ALA A 241 -0.52 27.11 -45.11
C ALA A 241 -1.81 27.92 -45.31
N GLY A 242 -2.17 28.15 -46.57
CA GLY A 242 -3.56 28.39 -46.98
C GLY A 242 -3.95 29.83 -47.22
N ASP A 243 -3.62 30.34 -48.41
CA ASP A 243 -4.38 31.42 -49.03
C ASP A 243 -5.75 30.86 -49.44
N GLY A 244 -6.81 31.34 -48.80
CA GLY A 244 -8.15 30.76 -48.94
C GLY A 244 -9.19 31.50 -48.10
N VAL A 245 -9.58 32.68 -48.59
CA VAL A 245 -10.76 33.43 -48.16
C VAL A 245 -11.95 32.50 -47.91
N GLN A 246 -12.42 32.34 -46.67
CA GLN A 246 -13.80 31.97 -46.38
C GLN A 246 -14.33 32.64 -45.11
N SER A 247 -15.39 33.42 -45.34
CA SER A 247 -16.23 34.12 -44.38
C SER A 247 -16.93 33.16 -43.40
N PHE A 248 -17.25 33.71 -42.23
CA PHE A 248 -18.07 33.15 -41.15
C PHE A 248 -19.25 32.26 -41.62
N ASN A 249 -19.43 31.12 -40.96
CA ASN A 249 -20.77 30.65 -40.61
C ASN A 249 -20.78 29.79 -39.34
N GLU A 250 -21.58 30.19 -38.37
CA GLU A 250 -21.99 29.41 -37.20
C GLU A 250 -22.91 28.27 -37.65
N THR A 251 -22.59 27.00 -37.33
CA THR A 251 -23.62 25.99 -37.08
C THR A 251 -23.09 24.77 -36.32
N SER A 252 -23.86 24.38 -35.31
CA SER A 252 -23.77 23.20 -34.45
C SER A 252 -23.99 21.86 -35.17
N GLY A 253 -23.36 20.77 -34.71
CA GLY A 253 -23.85 19.41 -34.96
C GLY A 253 -22.82 18.25 -34.96
N MET A 254 -22.72 17.56 -33.81
CA MET A 254 -22.67 16.10 -33.59
C MET A 254 -21.96 15.11 -34.57
N TYR A 255 -21.07 14.31 -33.95
CA TYR A 255 -20.54 12.95 -34.23
C TYR A 255 -19.97 12.57 -35.61
N ALA A 256 -18.66 12.25 -35.62
CA ALA A 256 -18.15 11.04 -36.27
C ALA A 256 -16.84 10.55 -35.65
N LYS A 257 -16.77 9.23 -35.52
CA LYS A 257 -15.76 8.37 -34.90
C LYS A 257 -14.69 8.02 -35.93
N SER A 258 -13.41 8.19 -35.60
CA SER A 258 -12.30 7.53 -36.31
C SER A 258 -10.99 7.57 -35.52
N THR A 259 -10.54 6.41 -35.05
CA THR A 259 -9.14 6.07 -34.75
C THR A 259 -8.29 6.15 -36.03
N PRO A 260 -6.98 6.43 -35.90
CA PRO A 260 -5.99 5.40 -36.21
C PRO A 260 -4.78 5.33 -35.24
N LEU A 261 -3.96 4.32 -35.51
CA LEU A 261 -2.91 3.66 -34.72
C LEU A 261 -1.53 4.35 -34.70
N THR A 262 -0.74 3.93 -33.70
CA THR A 262 0.73 3.68 -33.64
C THR A 262 1.75 4.82 -33.40
N SER A 263 2.38 4.69 -32.22
CA SER A 263 3.82 4.64 -31.88
C SER A 263 4.78 5.76 -32.26
N ASN A 264 5.45 6.33 -31.25
CA ASN A 264 6.82 6.79 -31.40
C ASN A 264 7.70 6.43 -30.19
N ASN A 265 8.82 5.80 -30.51
CA ASN A 265 9.90 5.32 -29.66
C ASN A 265 10.94 6.44 -29.55
N ILE A 266 11.36 6.82 -28.34
CA ILE A 266 12.48 7.74 -28.13
C ILE A 266 13.64 6.94 -27.54
N SER A 267 14.58 6.59 -28.42
CA SER A 267 15.89 6.05 -28.11
C SER A 267 16.95 7.12 -28.34
N SER A 268 17.55 7.57 -27.24
CA SER A 268 18.97 7.95 -27.05
C SER A 268 19.83 8.24 -28.30
N GLN A 269 20.17 9.52 -28.52
CA GLN A 269 21.42 9.91 -29.19
C GLN A 269 22.01 11.21 -28.61
N GLY A 270 23.32 11.18 -28.37
CA GLY A 270 24.18 12.32 -28.07
C GLY A 270 25.31 11.90 -27.12
N ALA A 271 26.60 12.09 -27.37
CA ALA A 271 27.41 12.45 -28.53
C ALA A 271 28.85 12.18 -28.05
N VAL A 272 29.64 11.37 -28.77
CA VAL A 272 31.07 11.17 -28.46
C VAL A 272 31.87 12.16 -29.31
N ILE A 273 32.53 13.10 -28.64
CA ILE A 273 33.47 14.05 -29.24
C ILE A 273 34.83 13.36 -29.39
N GLN A 274 35.34 13.31 -30.61
CA GLN A 274 36.68 12.87 -30.97
C GLN A 274 37.55 14.11 -31.18
N VAL A 275 38.70 14.18 -30.49
CA VAL A 275 39.76 15.18 -30.74
C VAL A 275 40.99 14.44 -31.23
N ARG A 276 41.61 15.09 -32.21
CA ARG A 276 42.72 14.68 -33.09
C ARG A 276 44.03 14.39 -32.37
#